data_AF-A0A8H4B5T0-F1
#
_entry.id   AF-A0A8H4B5T0-F1
#
_cell.length_a   1.000
_cell.length_b   1.000
_cell.length_c   1.000
_cell.angle_alpha   90.00
_cell.angle_beta   90.00
_cell.angle_gamma   90.00
#
_symmetry.space_group_name_H-M   'P 1'
#
loop_
_entity.id
_entity.type
_entity.pdbx_description
1 polymer ?
#
loop_
_entity_poly.entity_id
_entity_poly.type
_entity_poly.pdbx_seq_one_letter_code
_entity_poly.pdbx_strand_id
1 'polypeptide(L)' 'MVCSHGDSGGPVFKYDEFTSETYLIGMVFSALIENGTNYCFIHPVDAILFPGMEVMTIYNTPNISHSSD' A
#
# COMPACT_ATOMS: atom_id res chain seq x y z
N MET A 1 1.21 -9.84 5.62
CA MET A 1 0.93 -9.99 4.18
C MET A 1 1.74 -11.18 3.67
N VAL A 2 1.30 -11.88 2.62
CA VAL A 2 2.13 -12.86 1.91
C VAL A 2 2.66 -12.13 0.68
N CYS A 3 3.98 -11.98 0.55
CA CYS A 3 4.58 -11.45 -0.67
C CYS A 3 5.14 -12.59 -1.51
N SER A 4 4.89 -12.55 -2.81
CA SER A 4 5.34 -13.49 -3.80
C SER A 4 6.13 -12.77 -4.89
N HIS A 5 6.80 -13.52 -5.77
CA HIS A 5 7.60 -12.95 -6.87
C HIS A 5 6.79 -12.02 -7.79
N GLY A 6 5.47 -12.14 -7.85
CA GLY A 6 4.60 -11.28 -8.66
C GLY A 6 4.27 -9.92 -8.04
N ASP A 7 4.61 -9.71 -6.77
CA ASP A 7 4.14 -8.54 -6.02
C ASP A 7 5.12 -7.35 -6.07
N SER A 8 6.25 -7.46 -6.79
CA SER A 8 7.21 -6.36 -6.94
C SER A 8 6.55 -5.13 -7.59
N GLY A 9 6.78 -3.96 -6.99
CA GLY A 9 6.09 -2.70 -7.34
C GLY A 9 4.70 -2.54 -6.73
N GLY A 10 4.17 -3.56 -6.05
CA GLY A 10 2.90 -3.49 -5.35
C GLY A 10 2.94 -2.52 -4.17
N PRO A 11 1.87 -1.73 -3.94
CA PRO A 11 1.81 -0.79 -2.83
C PRO A 11 1.64 -1.51 -1.49
N VAL A 12 2.31 -0.99 -0.45
CA VAL A 12 2.15 -1.46 0.93
C VAL A 12 1.44 -0.38 1.73
N PHE A 13 0.32 -0.76 2.32
CA PHE A 13 -0.51 0.14 3.12
C PHE A 13 -0.46 -0.20 4.60
N LYS A 14 -0.62 0.82 5.44
CA LYS A 14 -0.89 0.69 6.87
C LYS A 14 -2.20 1.38 7.20
N TYR A 15 -3.09 0.66 7.86
CA TYR A 15 -4.28 1.24 8.46
C TYR A 15 -3.92 1.83 9.83
N ASP A 16 -4.34 3.07 10.09
CA ASP A 16 -4.24 3.72 11.39
C ASP A 16 -5.62 3.77 12.03
N GLU A 17 -5.76 3.07 13.16
CA GLU A 17 -7.02 2.97 13.89
C GLU A 17 -7.41 4.30 14.56
N PHE A 18 -6.46 5.19 14.85
CA PHE A 18 -6.74 6.46 15.52
C PHE A 18 -7.33 7.49 14.58
N THR A 19 -6.82 7.55 13.35
CA THR A 19 -7.31 8.47 12.31
C THR A 19 -8.33 7.83 11.38
N SER A 20 -8.47 6.50 11.42
CA SER A 20 -9.26 5.70 10.46
C SER A 20 -8.82 5.90 9.01
N GLU A 21 -7.53 6.18 8.80
CA GLU A 21 -6.95 6.42 7.48
C GLU A 21 -6.05 5.26 7.06
N THR A 22 -5.89 5.11 5.74
CA THR A 22 -4.97 4.14 5.14
C THR A 22 -3.82 4.89 4.49
N TYR A 23 -2.61 4.68 4.98
CA TYR A 23 -1.41 5.35 4.50
C TYR A 23 -0.59 4.42 3.59
N LEU A 24 -0.14 4.93 2.44
CA LEU A 24 0.90 4.28 1.66
C LEU A 24 2.24 4.43 2.38
N ILE A 25 2.84 3.32 2.82
CA ILE A 25 4.08 3.33 3.59
C ILE A 25 5.30 2.90 2.76
N GLY A 26 5.09 2.28 1.61
CA GLY A 26 6.17 1.86 0.72
C GLY A 26 5.69 0.99 -0.43
N MET A 27 6.64 0.42 -1.15
CA MET A 27 6.40 -0.53 -2.23
C MET A 27 7.20 -1.81 -2.01
N VAL A 28 6.61 -2.95 -2.39
CA VAL A 28 7.31 -4.24 -2.35
C VAL A 28 8.44 -4.22 -3.38
N PHE A 29 9.65 -4.49 -2.93
CA PHE A 29 10.82 -4.65 -3.80
C PHE A 29 11.03 -6.11 -4.17
N SER A 30 11.05 -6.97 -3.16
CA SER A 30 11.36 -8.40 -3.28
C SER A 30 10.69 -9.19 -2.15
N ALA A 31 10.61 -10.50 -2.35
CA ALA A 31 10.11 -11.45 -1.37
C ALA A 31 11.06 -12.63 -1.20
N LEU A 32 11.22 -13.12 0.02
CA LEU A 32 12.00 -14.30 0.35
C LEU A 32 11.19 -15.21 1.27
N ILE A 33 11.25 -16.52 1.04
CA ILE A 33 10.73 -17.51 1.97
C ILE A 33 11.91 -18.23 2.59
N GLU A 34 12.09 -18.08 3.90
CA GLU A 34 13.16 -18.73 4.65
C GLU A 34 12.53 -19.49 5.82
N ASN A 35 12.80 -20.80 5.90
CA ASN A 35 12.24 -21.69 6.94
C ASN A 35 10.71 -21.62 7.07
N GLY A 36 10.00 -21.45 5.95
CA GLY A 36 8.54 -21.30 5.92
C GLY A 36 8.03 -19.91 6.33
N THR A 37 8.92 -19.00 6.71
CA THR A 37 8.57 -17.60 7.01
C THR A 37 8.68 -16.75 5.75
N ASN A 38 7.63 -15.98 5.46
CA ASN A 38 7.59 -15.06 4.33
C ASN A 38 8.12 -13.68 4.75
N TYR A 39 9.18 -13.23 4.09
CA TYR A 39 9.78 -11.93 4.29
C TYR A 39 9.51 -11.05 3.06
N CYS A 40 8.95 -9.88 3.32
CA CYS A 40 8.76 -8.84 2.31
C CYS A 40 9.82 -7.77 2.49
N PHE A 41 10.62 -7.52 1.46
CA PHE A 41 11.51 -6.38 1.42
C PHE A 41 10.77 -5.18 0.84
N ILE A 42 10.72 -4.10 1.60
CA ILE A 42 9.92 -2.92 1.29
C ILE A 42 10.87 -1.74 1.11
N HIS A 43 10.73 -1.02 0.00
CA HIS A 43 11.28 0.33 -0.10
C HIS A 43 10.28 1.30 0.53
N PRO A 44 10.65 2.00 1.61
CA PRO A 44 9.75 2.95 2.25
C PRO A 44 9.51 4.15 1.34
N VAL A 45 8.33 4.74 1.45
CA VAL A 45 7.85 5.74 0.47
C VAL A 45 8.77 6.96 0.39
N ASP A 46 9.33 7.36 1.54
CA ASP A 46 10.27 8.47 1.67
C ASP A 46 11.58 8.25 0.91
N ALA A 47 12.03 7.00 0.79
CA ALA A 47 13.20 6.63 -0.01
C ALA A 47 12.94 6.64 -1.52
N ILE A 48 11.68 6.63 -1.94
CA ILE A 48 11.26 6.60 -3.35
C ILE A 48 10.94 8.02 -3.87
N LEU A 49 10.43 8.89 -3.00
CA LEU A 49 10.01 10.24 -3.38
C LEU A 49 11.21 11.14 -3.69
N PHE A 50 11.23 11.72 -4.88
CA PHE A 50 12.15 12.80 -5.21
C PHE A 50 11.68 14.14 -4.61
N PRO A 51 12.58 15.11 -4.42
CA PRO A 51 12.20 16.45 -4.00
C PRO A 51 11.09 17.03 -4.90
N GLY A 52 9.99 17.46 -4.29
CA GLY A 52 8.82 18.00 -4.99
C GLY A 52 7.78 16.97 -5.44
N MET A 53 7.98 15.68 -5.13
CA MET A 53 6.93 14.67 -5.29
C MET A 53 6.06 14.57 -4.05
N GLU A 54 4.77 14.31 -4.25
CA GLU A 54 3.78 14.08 -3.19
C GLU A 54 2.99 12.81 -3.48
N VAL A 55 2.52 12.16 -2.41
CA VAL A 55 1.61 11.01 -2.51
C VAL A 55 0.18 11.54 -2.55
N MET A 56 -0.53 11.25 -3.64
CA MET A 56 -1.94 11.62 -3.80
C MET A 56 -2.85 10.44 -3.44
N THR A 57 -3.81 10.69 -2.54
CA THR A 57 -4.90 9.75 -2.29
C THR A 57 -6.04 9.98 -3.29
N ILE A 58 -6.38 8.95 -4.07
CA ILE A 58 -7.54 8.99 -4.97
C ILE A 58 -8.75 8.38 -4.22
N TYR A 59 -9.65 9.24 -3.75
CA TYR A 59 -10.92 8.77 -3.17
C TYR A 59 -11.87 8.39 -4.30
N ASN A 60 -12.03 7.09 -4.54
CA ASN A 60 -13.05 6.60 -5.45
C ASN A 60 -14.37 6.47 -4.68
N THR A 61 -15.09 7.59 -4.51
CA THR A 61 -16.41 7.59 -3.88
C THR A 61 -17.36 6.76 -4.76
N PRO A 62 -17.91 5.61 -4.29
CA PRO A 62 -18.91 4.89 -5.06
C PRO A 62 -20.12 5.82 -5.24
N ASN A 63 -20.55 6.02 -6.49
CA ASN A 63 -21.82 6.68 -6.79
C ASN A 63 -22.94 5.79 -6.26
N ILE A 64 -23.35 6.01 -5.00
CA ILE A 64 -24.58 5.43 -4.48
C ILE A 64 -25.70 6.23 -5.12
N SER A 65 -26.19 5.75 -6.27
CA SER A 65 -27.47 6.20 -6.80
C SER A 65 -28.52 5.84 -5.77
N HIS A 66 -29.03 6.84 -5.03
CA HIS A 66 -30.21 6.67 -4.21
C HIS A 66 -31.37 6.29 -5.15
N SER A 67 -31.73 5.01 -5.19
CA SER A 67 -33.06 4.60 -5.61
C SER A 67 -34.00 5.06 -4.51
N SER A 68 -34.74 6.13 -4.78
CA SER A 68 -35.89 6.54 -3.98
C SER A 68 -36.98 5.49 -4.16
N ASP A 69 -37.09 4.59 -3.19
CA ASP A 69 -38.30 3.78 -2.95
C ASP A 69 -39.34 4.60 -2.17
#